data_AF-A0A3B5M2X1-F1
#
_entry.id   AF-A0A3B5M2X1-F1
#
_cell.length_a   1.000
_cell.length_b   1.000
_cell.length_c   1.000
_cell.angle_alpha   90.00
_cell.angle_beta   90.00
_cell.angle_gamma   90.00
#
_symmetry.space_group_name_H-M   'P 1'
#
loop_
_entity.id
_entity.type
_entity.pdbx_description
1 polymer ?
#
loop_
_entity_poly.entity_id
_entity_poly.type
_entity_poly.pdbx_seq_one_letter_code
_entity_poly.pdbx_strand_id
1 'polypeptide(L)'
;MHLVLTLSLSHRGEALKCYTCMGSNNDDCNRQGSKSCPSYSDACAVVVGHDSGVMKSCSYKSFCSQASSQGYRAPGVRVHCCYSDDCNIKSFASPLPGFSFWLLSFLLLFEKKPLTRCSLP
;
A
#
# COMPACT_ATOMS: atom_id res chain seq x y z
N MET A 1 2.91 21.92 -44.96
CA MET A 1 2.67 22.35 -43.57
C MET A 1 2.43 21.08 -42.75
N HIS A 2 3.21 20.92 -41.69
CA HIS A 2 3.74 19.65 -41.21
C HIS A 2 2.70 18.66 -40.68
N LEU A 3 2.75 17.43 -41.19
CA LEU A 3 2.09 16.25 -40.64
C LEU A 3 2.70 16.00 -39.25
N VAL A 4 2.02 16.42 -38.20
CA VAL A 4 2.46 16.24 -36.81
C VAL A 4 2.32 14.76 -36.47
N LEU A 5 3.40 14.02 -36.68
CA LEU A 5 3.58 12.66 -36.21
C LEU A 5 3.64 12.71 -34.68
N THR A 6 2.49 12.60 -34.02
CA THR A 6 2.45 12.39 -32.56
C THR A 6 3.07 11.04 -32.27
N LEU A 7 4.39 11.03 -32.03
CA LEU A 7 5.07 9.96 -31.31
C LEU A 7 4.35 9.82 -29.97
N SER A 8 3.42 8.87 -29.86
CA SER A 8 3.06 8.30 -28.59
C SER A 8 4.31 7.61 -28.07
N LEU A 9 5.12 8.38 -27.35
CA LEU A 9 6.20 7.90 -26.51
C LEU A 9 5.52 7.01 -25.48
N SER A 10 5.27 5.75 -25.83
CA SER A 10 5.01 4.70 -24.87
C SER A 10 6.21 4.74 -23.96
N HIS A 11 6.05 5.40 -22.82
CA HIS A 11 6.90 5.22 -21.66
C HIS A 11 6.85 3.72 -21.43
N ARG A 12 7.84 2.99 -21.97
CA ARG A 12 8.17 1.65 -21.49
C ARG A 12 8.65 1.94 -20.08
N GLY A 13 7.70 2.13 -19.17
CA GLY A 13 7.96 2.32 -17.77
C GLY A 13 8.91 1.20 -17.39
N GLU A 14 10.06 1.59 -16.84
CA GLU A 14 10.99 0.62 -16.32
C GLU A 14 10.21 -0.40 -15.49
N ALA A 15 10.46 -1.68 -15.74
CA ALA A 15 9.68 -2.73 -15.12
C ALA A 15 9.87 -2.65 -13.59
N LEU A 16 8.79 -2.30 -12.88
CA LEU A 16 8.75 -2.15 -11.43
C LEU A 16 9.52 -3.28 -10.77
N LYS A 17 10.42 -2.98 -9.84
CA LYS A 17 11.13 -4.00 -9.05
C LYS A 17 10.48 -4.16 -7.69
N CYS A 18 10.25 -5.41 -7.29
CA CYS A 18 9.71 -5.74 -5.99
C CYS A 18 10.47 -6.93 -5.39
N TYR A 19 10.48 -7.04 -4.07
CA TYR A 19 10.83 -8.29 -3.41
C TYR A 19 9.77 -9.36 -3.74
N THR A 20 10.23 -10.51 -4.23
CA THR A 20 9.39 -11.67 -4.51
C THR A 20 9.94 -12.86 -3.74
N CYS A 21 9.38 -13.12 -2.56
CA CYS A 21 9.95 -14.06 -1.60
C CYS A 21 8.90 -14.56 -0.62
N MET A 22 9.22 -15.66 0.05
CA MET A 22 8.51 -16.16 1.23
C MET A 22 9.54 -16.43 2.32
N GLY A 23 9.25 -16.03 3.55
CA GLY A 23 10.13 -16.25 4.69
C GLY A 23 9.38 -16.18 6.01
N SER A 24 10.02 -16.65 7.08
CA SER A 24 9.45 -16.63 8.43
C SER A 24 9.41 -15.23 9.05
N ASN A 25 10.14 -14.28 8.46
CA ASN A 25 10.15 -12.88 8.83
C ASN A 25 10.57 -12.01 7.63
N ASN A 26 10.55 -10.69 7.81
CA ASN A 26 10.88 -9.73 6.76
C ASN A 26 12.32 -9.83 6.24
N ASP A 27 13.29 -10.03 7.13
CA ASP A 27 14.70 -10.03 6.77
C ASP A 27 15.10 -11.31 6.04
N ASP A 28 14.55 -12.45 6.47
CA ASP A 28 14.68 -13.74 5.78
C ASP A 28 14.15 -13.67 4.34
N CYS A 29 12.98 -13.06 4.15
CA CYS A 29 12.43 -12.79 2.82
C CYS A 29 13.36 -11.86 2.02
N ASN A 30 13.81 -10.75 2.62
CA ASN A 30 14.64 -9.74 1.93
C ASN A 30 16.00 -10.27 1.47
N ARG A 31 16.57 -11.28 2.13
CA ARG A 31 17.84 -11.89 1.70
C ARG A 31 17.76 -12.54 0.31
N GLN A 32 16.56 -12.90 -0.15
CA GLN A 32 16.34 -13.48 -1.49
C GLN A 32 16.46 -12.43 -2.62
N GLY A 33 16.39 -11.14 -2.27
CA GLY A 33 16.52 -10.02 -3.20
C GLY A 33 15.26 -9.69 -3.97
N SER A 34 15.29 -8.57 -4.69
CA SER A 34 14.20 -8.13 -5.56
C SER A 34 14.35 -8.63 -6.99
N LYS A 35 13.22 -8.66 -7.70
CA LYS A 35 13.10 -9.08 -9.10
C LYS A 35 12.27 -8.06 -9.86
N SER A 36 12.56 -7.91 -11.15
CA SER A 36 11.73 -7.12 -12.05
C SER A 36 10.38 -7.80 -12.24
N CYS A 37 9.31 -7.03 -12.02
CA CYS A 37 7.95 -7.47 -12.19
C CYS A 37 7.56 -7.52 -13.67
N PRO A 38 6.54 -8.32 -14.01
CA PRO A 38 5.96 -8.31 -15.35
C PRO A 38 5.41 -6.93 -15.73
N SER A 39 5.38 -6.63 -17.03
CA SER A 39 4.86 -5.35 -17.57
C SER A 39 3.43 -5.00 -17.16
N TYR A 40 2.63 -5.99 -16.74
CA TYR A 40 1.24 -5.79 -16.31
C TYR A 40 1.11 -5.55 -14.79
N SER A 41 2.20 -5.68 -14.03
CA SER A 41 2.21 -5.50 -12.58
C SER A 41 2.64 -4.08 -12.25
N ASP A 42 1.75 -3.34 -11.60
CA ASP A 42 1.95 -1.94 -11.23
C ASP A 42 2.05 -1.74 -9.71
N ALA A 43 2.05 -2.81 -8.91
CA ALA A 43 2.16 -2.75 -7.46
C ALA A 43 3.06 -3.84 -6.88
N CYS A 44 3.72 -3.54 -5.76
CA CYS A 44 4.29 -4.55 -4.88
C CYS A 44 3.29 -4.88 -3.77
N ALA A 45 3.18 -6.15 -3.41
CA ALA A 45 2.37 -6.61 -2.29
C ALA A 45 3.26 -7.26 -1.21
N VAL A 46 2.85 -7.12 0.04
CA VAL A 46 3.34 -7.83 1.22
C VAL A 46 2.15 -8.46 1.91
N VAL A 47 2.20 -9.77 2.10
CA VAL A 47 1.26 -10.54 2.89
C VAL A 47 1.96 -10.94 4.18
N VAL A 48 1.39 -10.55 5.32
CA VAL A 48 1.87 -10.93 6.65
C VAL A 48 0.84 -11.88 7.25
N GLY A 49 1.25 -13.13 7.47
CA GLY A 49 0.44 -14.16 8.11
C GLY A 49 0.36 -13.99 9.63
N HIS A 50 -0.42 -14.87 10.25
CA HIS A 50 -0.61 -14.88 11.70
C HIS A 50 0.69 -15.19 12.45
N ASP A 51 1.46 -16.19 11.99
CA ASP A 51 2.71 -16.64 12.60
C ASP A 51 3.92 -15.77 12.23
N SER A 52 3.71 -14.48 11.93
CA SER A 52 4.73 -13.54 11.43
C SER A 52 5.36 -13.90 10.07
N GLY A 53 4.88 -14.95 9.40
CA GLY A 53 5.31 -15.31 8.06
C GLY A 53 5.07 -14.17 7.07
N VAL A 54 6.06 -13.88 6.24
CA VAL A 54 6.04 -12.80 5.26
C VAL A 54 6.12 -13.40 3.86
N MET A 55 5.19 -13.02 3.00
CA MET A 55 5.24 -13.30 1.58
C MET A 55 5.16 -12.00 0.79
N LYS A 56 6.08 -11.80 -0.14
CA LYS A 56 6.15 -10.61 -0.99
C LYS A 56 6.03 -11.00 -2.45
N SER A 57 5.32 -10.20 -3.22
CA SER A 57 5.10 -10.48 -4.64
C SER A 57 4.81 -9.22 -5.45
N CYS A 58 4.98 -9.32 -6.76
CA CYS A 58 4.40 -8.38 -7.71
C CYS A 58 2.88 -8.59 -7.75
N SER A 59 2.14 -7.49 -7.84
CA SER A 59 0.68 -7.48 -7.87
C SER A 59 0.19 -6.35 -8.78
N TYR A 60 -1.13 -6.19 -8.80
CA TYR A 60 -1.80 -5.19 -9.61
C TYR A 60 -2.75 -4.35 -8.76
N LYS A 61 -2.95 -3.08 -9.15
CA LYS A 61 -3.69 -2.09 -8.38
C LYS A 61 -5.12 -2.52 -8.02
N SER A 62 -5.83 -3.22 -8.89
CA SER A 62 -7.20 -3.70 -8.60
C SER A 62 -7.23 -4.83 -7.56
N PHE A 63 -6.21 -5.68 -7.47
CA PHE A 63 -6.08 -6.63 -6.36
C PHE A 63 -5.80 -5.90 -5.06
N CYS A 64 -4.86 -4.96 -5.09
CA CYS A 64 -4.50 -4.17 -3.92
C CYS A 64 -5.67 -3.34 -3.39
N SER A 65 -6.49 -2.75 -4.26
CA SER A 65 -7.68 -2.00 -3.84
C SER A 65 -8.74 -2.92 -3.21
N GLN A 66 -8.91 -4.12 -3.74
CA GLN A 66 -9.82 -5.10 -3.18
C GLN A 66 -9.33 -5.61 -1.81
N ALA A 67 -8.05 -5.98 -1.69
CA ALA A 67 -7.46 -6.42 -0.43
C ALA A 67 -7.46 -5.32 0.65
N SER A 68 -7.29 -4.06 0.25
CA SER A 68 -7.34 -2.91 1.17
C SER A 68 -8.75 -2.58 1.64
N SER A 69 -9.77 -2.75 0.78
CA SER A 69 -11.16 -2.38 1.08
C SER A 69 -11.97 -3.50 1.74
N GLN A 70 -11.79 -4.74 1.28
CA GLN A 70 -12.53 -5.90 1.77
C GLN A 70 -11.73 -6.72 2.79
N GLY A 71 -10.47 -6.34 3.03
CA GLY A 71 -9.53 -7.15 3.77
C GLY A 71 -9.10 -8.39 2.99
N TYR A 72 -8.13 -9.12 3.53
CA TYR A 72 -7.79 -10.43 3.02
C TYR A 72 -8.77 -11.47 3.57
N ARG A 73 -9.20 -12.42 2.74
CA ARG A 73 -10.25 -13.40 3.08
C ARG A 73 -9.89 -14.31 4.27
N ALA A 74 -8.60 -14.40 4.62
CA ALA A 74 -8.11 -15.27 5.70
C ALA A 74 -7.96 -14.49 7.02
N PRO A 75 -8.53 -14.99 8.13
CA PRO A 75 -8.38 -14.37 9.44
C PRO A 75 -6.92 -14.33 9.88
N GLY A 76 -6.49 -13.21 10.47
CA GLY A 76 -5.12 -13.01 10.95
C GLY A 76 -4.08 -12.74 9.86
N VAL A 77 -4.48 -12.66 8.60
CA VAL A 77 -3.60 -12.31 7.46
C VAL A 77 -3.83 -10.86 7.06
N ARG A 78 -2.75 -10.10 6.85
CA ARG A 78 -2.79 -8.70 6.44
C ARG A 78 -2.04 -8.51 5.14
N VAL A 79 -2.61 -7.71 4.23
CA VAL A 79 -1.99 -7.39 2.95
C VAL A 79 -1.72 -5.90 2.85
N HIS A 80 -0.52 -5.55 2.42
CA HIS A 80 -0.08 -4.19 2.20
C HIS A 80 0.48 -4.03 0.80
N CYS A 81 0.12 -2.93 0.14
CA CYS A 81 0.58 -2.62 -1.20
C CYS A 81 1.27 -1.26 -1.28
N CYS A 82 2.20 -1.15 -2.22
CA CYS A 82 2.92 0.07 -2.58
C CYS A 82 3.31 0.04 -4.08
N TYR A 83 3.74 1.17 -4.65
CA TYR A 83 3.76 1.38 -6.11
C TYR A 83 5.11 1.89 -6.66
N SER A 84 6.19 1.78 -5.89
CA SER A 84 7.54 2.20 -6.31
C SER A 84 8.53 1.06 -6.17
N ASP A 85 9.69 1.17 -6.83
CA ASP A 85 10.71 0.13 -6.78
C ASP A 85 11.14 -0.18 -5.35
N ASP A 86 11.23 -1.47 -5.04
CA ASP A 86 11.65 -2.04 -3.77
C ASP A 86 10.89 -1.50 -2.53
N CYS A 87 9.72 -0.88 -2.73
CA CYS A 87 8.93 -0.28 -1.65
C CYS A 87 8.46 -1.30 -0.62
N ASN A 88 8.33 -2.56 -1.03
CA ASN A 88 7.92 -3.67 -0.18
C ASN A 88 9.08 -4.26 0.64
N ILE A 89 10.24 -3.61 0.71
CA ILE A 89 11.37 -4.03 1.57
C ILE A 89 10.98 -4.13 3.06
N LYS A 90 10.03 -3.30 3.51
CA LYS A 90 9.48 -3.38 4.87
C LYS A 90 8.15 -4.10 4.84
N SER A 91 7.95 -4.99 5.80
CA SER A 91 6.63 -5.56 6.09
C SER A 91 5.86 -4.54 6.89
N PHE A 92 5.32 -3.52 6.21
CA PHE A 92 4.52 -2.48 6.87
C PHE A 92 3.33 -3.16 7.55
N ALA A 93 3.41 -3.34 8.86
CA ALA A 93 2.37 -3.99 9.63
C ALA A 93 1.26 -2.96 9.98
N SER A 94 0.60 -2.35 8.98
CA SER A 94 -0.57 -1.42 9.09
C SER A 94 -0.40 -0.16 9.98
N PRO A 95 -1.30 0.85 9.89
CA PRO A 95 -2.17 1.29 8.81
C PRO A 95 -1.53 2.48 8.06
N LEU A 96 -2.05 2.86 6.89
CA LEU A 96 -1.99 4.28 6.49
C LEU A 96 -3.25 4.94 7.06
N PRO A 97 -3.24 5.54 8.26
CA PRO A 97 -4.18 6.59 8.60
C PRO A 97 -3.68 7.87 7.92
N GLY A 98 -3.64 7.85 6.59
CA GLY A 98 -3.31 9.00 5.76
C GLY A 98 -4.45 10.03 5.78
N PHE A 99 -4.99 10.37 6.96
CA PHE A 99 -5.86 11.53 7.17
C PHE A 99 -6.15 11.84 8.67
N SER A 100 -5.47 11.24 9.65
CA SER A 100 -5.88 11.40 11.06
C SER A 100 -5.25 12.61 11.79
N PHE A 101 -4.17 13.21 11.29
CA PHE A 101 -3.54 14.35 11.98
C PHE A 101 -4.30 15.67 11.81
N TRP A 102 -5.01 15.85 10.69
CA TRP A 102 -5.85 17.03 10.46
C TRP A 102 -7.13 17.01 11.32
N LEU A 103 -7.75 15.85 11.51
CA LEU A 103 -8.96 15.70 12.33
C LEU A 103 -8.73 15.96 13.82
N LEU A 104 -7.59 15.54 14.38
CA LEU A 104 -7.24 15.87 15.78
C LEU A 104 -7.00 17.38 15.98
N SER A 105 -6.46 18.07 14.98
CA SER A 105 -6.23 19.52 15.04
C SER A 105 -7.54 20.31 15.02
N PHE A 106 -8.57 19.83 14.30
CA PHE A 106 -9.90 20.44 14.31
C PHE A 106 -10.63 20.21 15.66
N LEU A 107 -10.55 19.01 16.25
CA LEU A 107 -11.20 18.69 17.54
C LEU A 107 -10.68 19.57 18.69
N LEU A 108 -9.36 19.81 18.76
CA LEU A 108 -8.76 20.66 19.79
C LEU A 108 -9.08 22.16 19.62
N LEU A 109 -9.49 22.58 18.42
CA LEU A 109 -9.91 23.96 18.17
C LEU A 109 -11.37 24.21 18.64
N PHE A 110 -12.22 23.17 18.65
CA PHE A 110 -13.60 23.27 19.13
C PHE A 110 -13.74 23.15 20.65
N GLU A 111 -12.75 22.59 21.36
CA GLU A 111 -12.74 22.50 22.84
C GLU A 111 -12.41 23.84 23.54
N LYS A 112 -12.30 24.95 22.79
CA LYS A 112 -12.26 26.30 23.37
C LYS A 112 -13.59 27.03 23.37
N LYS A 113 -14.72 26.36 23.10
CA LYS A 113 -16.05 26.94 23.32
C LYS A 113 -16.70 26.38 24.59
N PRO A 114 -17.10 27.25 25.53
CA PRO A 114 -17.57 26.86 26.84
C PRO A 114 -18.89 26.09 26.77
N LEU A 115 -18.96 25.08 27.62
CA LEU A 115 -20.11 24.26 27.99
C LEU A 115 -21.41 25.08 28.04
N THR A 116 -22.31 24.87 27.08
CA THR A 116 -23.74 25.16 27.29
C THR A 116 -24.57 23.98 26.80
N ARG A 117 -25.12 23.29 27.79
CA ARG A 117 -26.16 22.25 27.79
C ARG A 117 -27.12 22.33 26.58
N CYS A 118 -27.18 21.28 25.77
CA CYS A 118 -28.33 20.97 24.92
C CYS A 118 -28.98 19.67 25.42
N SER A 119 -30.16 19.80 26.01
CA SER A 119 -31.09 18.71 26.27
C SER A 119 -31.68 18.21 24.93
N LEU A 120 -31.84 16.90 24.76
CA LEU A 120 -32.65 16.27 23.69
C LEU A 120 -34.00 15.80 24.29
N PRO A 121 -35.02 15.50 23.45
CA PRO A 121 -36.42 15.84 23.66
C PRO A 121 -37.14 14.99 24.71
#